data_AF-A0A101HTS5-F1
#
_entry.id   AF-A0A101HTS5-F1
#
_cell.length_a   1.000
_cell.length_b   1.000
_cell.length_c   1.000
_cell.angle_alpha   90.00
_cell.angle_beta   90.00
_cell.angle_gamma   90.00
#
_symmetry.space_group_name_H-M   'P 1'
#
loop_
_entity.id
_entity.type
_entity.pdbx_description
1 polymer ?
#
loop_
_entity_poly.entity_id
_entity_poly.type
_entity_poly.pdbx_seq_one_letter_code
_entity_poly.pdbx_strand_id
1 'polypeptide(L)'
;IIVNLWSDHLIETKEQFAKDIARAANAAFEKKSLIALGIKPSFPHTGFGYLEAGDKVGTNLFKVKRFLEKPDLATAKKFVDAGNFYWNLGTYIWQVKTFFTELSKTCPELYQQTMTIKEAWGKPNYWTAMKDIYQKVTPVAIDVAVSEKSNNLLLVPVKFNWQDVGDWQAVWNTKEKDSQNNVLINPHKTPWLNIDSKNCLIYPNKKLIATIGLENIIIVDSSEGLLVCEKNQSQKVKNLVEKIERKD
;
A
#
# COMPACT_ATOMS: atom_id res chain seq x y z
N ILE A 1 -6.39 -15.28 -15.04
CA ILE A 1 -5.36 -14.52 -14.27
C ILE A 1 -6.09 -13.73 -13.21
N ILE A 2 -5.58 -13.69 -11.98
CA ILE A 2 -6.07 -12.83 -10.91
C ILE A 2 -5.10 -11.66 -10.77
N VAL A 3 -5.65 -10.46 -10.62
CA VAL A 3 -4.91 -9.24 -10.26
C VAL A 3 -5.42 -8.83 -8.87
N ASN A 4 -4.55 -8.88 -7.88
CA ASN A 4 -4.81 -8.40 -6.53
C ASN A 4 -4.29 -6.97 -6.40
N LEU A 5 -5.19 -6.05 -6.05
CA LEU A 5 -4.94 -4.61 -5.96
C LEU A 5 -5.53 -4.07 -4.67
N TRP A 6 -4.88 -3.05 -4.12
CA TRP A 6 -5.39 -2.22 -3.05
C TRP A 6 -6.40 -1.21 -3.59
N SER A 7 -7.49 -1.00 -2.86
CA SER A 7 -8.58 -0.08 -3.25
C SER A 7 -8.33 1.37 -2.86
N ASP A 8 -7.31 1.62 -2.05
CA ASP A 8 -6.92 2.90 -1.43
C ASP A 8 -5.63 3.50 -2.02
N HIS A 9 -5.06 2.87 -3.05
CA HIS A 9 -3.95 3.45 -3.81
C HIS A 9 -4.45 4.45 -4.86
N LEU A 10 -3.75 5.59 -4.98
CA LEU A 10 -3.98 6.54 -6.05
C LEU A 10 -3.11 6.18 -7.27
N ILE A 11 -3.77 6.07 -8.43
CA ILE A 11 -3.11 5.85 -9.73
C ILE A 11 -3.53 6.96 -10.68
N GLU A 12 -2.60 7.84 -11.05
CA GLU A 12 -2.92 9.01 -11.88
C GLU A 12 -2.86 8.68 -13.38
N THR A 13 -1.91 7.85 -13.80
CA THR A 13 -1.68 7.51 -15.22
C THR A 13 -2.35 6.18 -15.58
N LYS A 14 -3.68 6.22 -15.81
CA LYS A 14 -4.52 5.02 -15.99
C LYS A 14 -4.13 4.17 -17.20
N GLU A 15 -3.79 4.79 -18.33
CA GLU A 15 -3.41 4.07 -19.55
C GLU A 15 -2.08 3.33 -19.38
N GLN A 16 -1.11 3.96 -18.71
CA GLN A 16 0.17 3.34 -18.39
C GLN A 16 0.00 2.19 -17.40
N PHE A 17 -0.86 2.39 -16.39
CA PHE A 17 -1.23 1.33 -15.45
C PHE A 17 -1.81 0.12 -16.16
N ALA A 18 -2.81 0.31 -17.03
CA ALA A 18 -3.43 -0.79 -17.78
C ALA A 18 -2.40 -1.56 -18.64
N LYS A 19 -1.47 -0.85 -19.30
CA LYS A 19 -0.39 -1.48 -20.08
C LYS A 19 0.56 -2.30 -19.19
N ASP A 20 0.96 -1.76 -18.06
CA ASP A 20 1.86 -2.44 -17.12
C ASP A 20 1.19 -3.67 -16.48
N ILE A 21 -0.09 -3.58 -16.11
CA ILE A 21 -0.89 -4.71 -15.60
C ILE A 21 -1.03 -5.80 -16.68
N ALA A 22 -1.33 -5.44 -17.93
CA ALA A 22 -1.44 -6.40 -19.02
C ALA A 22 -0.12 -7.15 -19.27
N ARG A 23 1.01 -6.43 -19.25
CA ARG A 23 2.34 -7.04 -19.38
C ARG A 23 2.65 -7.98 -18.22
N ALA A 24 2.34 -7.58 -16.99
CA ALA A 24 2.56 -8.40 -15.81
C ALA A 24 1.65 -9.65 -15.80
N ALA A 25 0.40 -9.52 -16.25
CA ALA A 25 -0.52 -10.64 -16.44
C ALA A 25 -0.01 -11.65 -17.47
N ASN A 26 0.55 -11.18 -18.59
CA ASN A 26 1.19 -12.05 -19.58
C ASN A 26 2.40 -12.77 -18.99
N ALA A 27 3.25 -12.06 -18.24
CA ALA A 27 4.40 -12.69 -17.56
C ALA A 27 3.95 -13.77 -16.54
N ALA A 28 2.92 -13.50 -15.74
CA ALA A 28 2.33 -14.47 -14.81
C ALA A 28 1.79 -15.71 -15.55
N PHE A 29 1.18 -15.51 -16.71
CA PHE A 29 0.66 -16.58 -17.54
C PHE A 29 1.78 -17.46 -18.11
N GLU A 30 2.77 -16.86 -18.76
CA GLU A 30 3.86 -17.58 -19.44
C GLU A 30 4.79 -18.28 -18.46
N LYS A 31 5.19 -17.60 -17.38
CA LYS A 31 6.16 -18.13 -16.42
C LYS A 31 5.54 -19.03 -15.36
N LYS A 32 4.21 -19.02 -15.21
CA LYS A 32 3.48 -19.71 -14.13
C LYS A 32 4.02 -19.32 -12.74
N SER A 33 4.34 -18.04 -12.57
CA SER A 33 4.92 -17.45 -11.36
C SER A 33 3.98 -16.44 -10.71
N LEU A 34 4.22 -16.15 -9.43
CA LEU A 34 3.65 -14.97 -8.78
C LEU A 34 4.41 -13.75 -9.29
N ILE A 35 3.69 -12.69 -9.64
CA ILE A 35 4.29 -11.43 -10.09
C ILE A 35 4.02 -10.36 -9.05
N ALA A 36 5.07 -9.72 -8.53
CA ALA A 36 4.99 -8.47 -7.80
C ALA A 36 5.30 -7.30 -8.72
N LEU A 37 4.60 -6.18 -8.53
CA LEU A 37 4.92 -4.93 -9.22
C LEU A 37 5.85 -4.08 -8.36
N GLY A 38 6.84 -3.47 -9.03
CA GLY A 38 7.83 -2.64 -8.35
C GLY A 38 8.06 -1.30 -9.03
N ILE A 39 8.08 -0.22 -8.25
CA ILE A 39 8.48 1.11 -8.73
C ILE A 39 9.89 1.43 -8.25
N LYS A 40 10.70 2.06 -9.10
CA LYS A 40 12.03 2.54 -8.69
C LYS A 40 11.86 3.58 -7.59
N PRO A 41 12.49 3.40 -6.42
CA PRO A 41 12.44 4.38 -5.34
C PRO A 41 13.04 5.71 -5.82
N SER A 42 12.29 6.80 -5.66
CA SER A 42 12.81 8.15 -5.88
C SER A 42 13.40 8.77 -4.62
N PHE A 43 13.14 8.17 -3.45
CA PHE A 43 13.66 8.58 -2.15
C PHE A 43 13.59 7.41 -1.14
N PRO A 44 14.28 7.48 0.02
CA PRO A 44 14.26 6.40 1.01
C PRO A 44 12.99 6.45 1.88
N HIS A 45 11.91 5.80 1.44
CA HIS A 45 10.66 5.68 2.19
C HIS A 45 10.73 4.52 3.20
N THR A 46 10.46 4.75 4.48
CA THR A 46 10.54 3.72 5.54
C THR A 46 9.21 2.99 5.78
N GLY A 47 8.10 3.50 5.24
CA GLY A 47 6.78 2.90 5.36
C GLY A 47 6.45 1.88 4.28
N PHE A 48 7.32 1.66 3.29
CA PHE A 48 7.08 0.73 2.17
C PHE A 48 7.94 -0.53 2.29
N GLY A 49 7.45 -1.63 1.73
CA GLY A 49 8.28 -2.80 1.42
C GLY A 49 9.21 -2.54 0.24
N TYR A 50 10.32 -3.27 0.18
CA TYR A 50 11.30 -3.22 -0.90
C TYR A 50 11.57 -4.62 -1.45
N LEU A 51 11.62 -4.70 -2.78
CA LEU A 51 11.97 -5.89 -3.56
C LEU A 51 13.37 -5.69 -4.16
N GLU A 52 14.31 -6.55 -3.81
CA GLU A 52 15.61 -6.59 -4.49
C GLU A 52 15.49 -7.39 -5.79
N ALA A 53 15.80 -6.76 -6.92
CA ALA A 53 15.90 -7.45 -8.19
C ALA A 53 17.15 -8.35 -8.21
N GLY A 54 16.92 -9.64 -8.49
CA GLY A 54 17.96 -10.63 -8.79
C GLY A 54 18.14 -10.81 -10.29
N ASP A 55 18.37 -12.06 -10.70
CA ASP A 55 18.63 -12.40 -12.10
C ASP A 55 17.48 -11.99 -13.03
N LYS A 56 17.84 -11.44 -14.18
CA LYS A 56 16.90 -11.12 -15.25
C LYS A 56 16.44 -12.42 -15.93
N VAL A 57 15.12 -12.62 -16.02
CA VAL A 57 14.50 -13.85 -16.61
C VAL A 57 13.58 -13.55 -17.79
N GLY A 58 13.65 -12.31 -18.30
CA GLY A 58 12.91 -11.83 -19.47
C GLY A 58 13.07 -10.32 -19.67
N THR A 59 12.30 -9.76 -20.60
CA THR A 59 12.29 -8.31 -20.85
C THR A 59 11.62 -7.58 -19.69
N ASN A 60 12.39 -6.81 -18.92
CA ASN A 60 11.95 -6.12 -17.71
C ASN A 60 11.21 -7.05 -16.72
N LEU A 61 11.81 -8.23 -16.50
CA LEU A 61 11.31 -9.25 -15.59
C LEU A 61 12.50 -9.86 -14.83
N PHE A 62 12.42 -9.86 -13.52
CA PHE A 62 13.51 -10.25 -12.63
C PHE A 62 13.04 -11.27 -11.61
N LYS A 63 13.93 -12.14 -11.12
CA LYS A 63 13.66 -12.87 -9.88
C LYS A 63 13.67 -11.89 -8.71
N VAL A 64 12.83 -12.12 -7.71
CA VAL A 64 12.96 -11.42 -6.42
C VAL A 64 14.03 -12.13 -5.61
N LYS A 65 15.12 -11.42 -5.28
CA LYS A 65 16.22 -11.97 -4.47
C LYS A 65 15.91 -11.86 -2.99
N ARG A 66 15.36 -10.73 -2.56
CA ARG A 66 14.95 -10.45 -1.19
C ARG A 66 13.69 -9.59 -1.19
N PHE A 67 12.83 -9.84 -0.22
CA PHE A 67 11.72 -8.97 0.17
C PHE A 67 12.06 -8.41 1.55
N LEU A 68 11.95 -7.09 1.73
CA LEU A 68 12.16 -6.43 3.02
C LEU A 68 11.02 -5.47 3.32
N GLU A 69 10.28 -5.71 4.40
CA GLU A 69 9.17 -4.84 4.81
C GLU A 69 9.66 -3.71 5.74
N LYS A 70 9.31 -2.47 5.39
CA LYS A 70 9.46 -1.27 6.25
C LYS A 70 10.84 -1.14 6.92
N PRO A 71 11.92 -1.01 6.12
CA PRO A 71 13.26 -0.86 6.65
C PRO A 71 13.44 0.47 7.41
N ASP A 72 14.44 0.53 8.28
CA ASP A 72 14.89 1.79 8.86
C ASP A 72 15.43 2.74 7.76
N LEU A 73 15.54 4.04 8.08
CA LEU A 73 15.96 5.06 7.13
C LEU A 73 17.37 4.84 6.56
N ALA A 74 18.31 4.33 7.36
CA ALA A 74 19.67 4.08 6.89
C ALA A 74 19.71 2.92 5.89
N THR A 75 18.92 1.88 6.14
CA THR A 75 18.73 0.74 5.26
C THR A 75 18.00 1.15 3.96
N ALA A 76 16.93 1.96 4.07
CA ALA A 76 16.22 2.49 2.89
C ALA A 76 17.13 3.33 1.99
N LYS A 77 18.01 4.16 2.56
CA LYS A 77 19.02 4.93 1.78
C LYS A 77 19.92 4.00 0.97
N LYS A 78 20.46 2.95 1.59
CA LYS A 78 21.29 1.95 0.90
C LYS A 78 20.54 1.28 -0.26
N PHE A 79 19.24 1.05 -0.14
CA PHE A 79 18.43 0.45 -1.20
C PHE A 79 18.26 1.37 -2.40
N VAL A 80 18.01 2.66 -2.15
CA VAL A 80 17.95 3.68 -3.20
C VAL A 80 19.30 3.77 -3.92
N ASP A 81 20.39 3.87 -3.16
CA ASP A 81 21.75 4.00 -3.69
C ASP A 81 22.19 2.79 -4.50
N ALA A 82 21.80 1.57 -4.08
CA ALA A 82 22.11 0.33 -4.80
C ALA A 82 21.41 0.26 -6.17
N GLY A 83 20.29 0.96 -6.36
CA GLY A 83 19.61 1.12 -7.64
C GLY A 83 18.93 -0.15 -8.21
N ASN A 84 19.09 -1.30 -7.56
CA ASN A 84 18.47 -2.59 -7.88
C ASN A 84 17.28 -2.95 -6.98
N PHE A 85 16.86 -2.04 -6.10
CA PHE A 85 15.66 -2.19 -5.29
C PHE A 85 14.47 -1.46 -5.88
N TYR A 86 13.28 -1.98 -5.59
CA TYR A 86 11.99 -1.46 -6.03
C TYR A 86 11.05 -1.39 -4.83
N TRP A 87 10.26 -0.33 -4.70
CA TRP A 87 9.16 -0.32 -3.75
C TRP A 87 8.18 -1.44 -4.10
N ASN A 88 7.77 -2.23 -3.11
CA ASN A 88 6.67 -3.18 -3.23
C ASN A 88 5.35 -2.41 -3.21
N LEU A 89 4.55 -2.54 -4.26
CA LEU A 89 3.26 -1.87 -4.37
C LEU A 89 2.13 -2.63 -3.66
N GLY A 90 2.45 -3.77 -3.01
CA GLY A 90 1.46 -4.70 -2.48
C GLY A 90 0.49 -5.25 -3.54
N THR A 91 0.83 -5.06 -4.82
CA THR A 91 0.03 -5.48 -5.98
C THR A 91 0.65 -6.72 -6.56
N TYR A 92 -0.18 -7.75 -6.70
CA TYR A 92 0.27 -9.05 -7.14
C TYR A 92 -0.60 -9.65 -8.23
N ILE A 93 0.01 -10.40 -9.13
CA ILE A 93 -0.66 -11.00 -10.28
C ILE A 93 -0.25 -12.46 -10.44
N TRP A 94 -1.21 -13.35 -10.60
CA TRP A 94 -0.95 -14.79 -10.67
C TRP A 94 -2.04 -15.57 -11.40
N GLN A 95 -1.73 -16.82 -11.72
CA GLN A 95 -2.73 -17.83 -12.03
C GLN A 95 -3.28 -18.42 -10.72
N VAL A 96 -4.58 -18.75 -10.68
CA VAL A 96 -5.22 -19.38 -9.52
C VAL A 96 -4.44 -20.63 -9.08
N LYS A 97 -4.11 -21.51 -10.03
CA LYS A 97 -3.37 -22.75 -9.76
C LYS A 97 -1.99 -22.47 -9.19
N THR A 98 -1.25 -21.49 -9.73
CA THR A 98 0.07 -21.09 -9.21
C THR A 98 -0.03 -20.58 -7.79
N PHE A 99 -0.98 -19.69 -7.50
CA PHE A 99 -1.18 -19.17 -6.14
C PHE A 99 -1.45 -20.27 -5.12
N PHE A 100 -2.43 -21.15 -5.40
CA PHE A 100 -2.73 -22.25 -4.48
C PHE A 100 -1.59 -23.28 -4.34
N THR A 101 -0.76 -23.45 -5.39
CA THR A 101 0.45 -24.29 -5.32
C THR A 101 1.53 -23.67 -4.44
N GLU A 102 1.66 -22.35 -4.43
CA GLU A 102 2.61 -21.67 -3.54
C GLU A 102 2.05 -21.59 -2.11
N LEU A 103 0.78 -21.26 -1.93
CA LEU A 103 0.11 -21.22 -0.63
C LEU A 103 0.20 -22.55 0.11
N SER A 104 0.05 -23.69 -0.58
CA SER A 104 0.17 -25.01 0.04
C SER A 104 1.58 -25.31 0.57
N LYS A 105 2.61 -24.62 0.06
CA LYS A 105 4.00 -24.73 0.52
C LYS A 105 4.32 -23.71 1.61
N THR A 106 3.87 -22.47 1.45
CA THR A 106 4.28 -21.34 2.30
C THR A 106 3.39 -21.15 3.53
N CYS A 107 2.13 -21.56 3.45
CA CYS A 107 1.16 -21.51 4.54
C CYS A 107 0.16 -22.69 4.43
N PRO A 108 0.61 -23.94 4.72
CA PRO A 108 -0.21 -25.15 4.52
C PRO A 108 -1.53 -25.15 5.30
N GLU A 109 -1.55 -24.57 6.51
CA GLU A 109 -2.75 -24.46 7.33
C GLU A 109 -3.82 -23.58 6.65
N LEU A 110 -3.44 -22.39 6.20
CA LEU A 110 -4.35 -21.49 5.46
C LEU A 110 -4.81 -22.14 4.15
N TYR A 111 -3.91 -22.83 3.45
CA TYR A 111 -4.30 -23.63 2.27
C TYR A 111 -5.40 -24.63 2.61
N GLN A 112 -5.25 -25.44 3.66
CA GLN A 112 -6.25 -26.43 4.03
C GLN A 112 -7.60 -25.79 4.41
N GLN A 113 -7.56 -24.68 5.15
CA GLN A 113 -8.75 -23.87 5.48
C GLN A 113 -9.48 -23.39 4.22
N THR A 114 -8.74 -22.92 3.20
CA THR A 114 -9.35 -22.54 1.91
C THR A 114 -9.94 -23.73 1.15
N MET A 115 -9.36 -24.93 1.26
CA MET A 115 -9.90 -26.14 0.64
C MET A 115 -11.22 -26.57 1.29
N THR A 116 -11.36 -26.44 2.61
CA THR A 116 -12.64 -26.70 3.30
C THR A 116 -13.75 -25.77 2.79
N ILE A 117 -13.47 -24.47 2.61
CA ILE A 117 -14.42 -23.52 2.02
C ILE A 117 -14.78 -23.95 0.59
N LYS A 118 -13.79 -24.35 -0.21
CA LYS A 118 -13.98 -24.81 -1.59
C LYS A 118 -14.88 -26.05 -1.66
N GLU A 119 -14.72 -27.01 -0.74
CA GLU A 119 -15.57 -28.20 -0.68
C GLU A 119 -17.03 -27.88 -0.35
N ALA A 120 -17.29 -26.78 0.38
CA ALA A 120 -18.63 -26.30 0.68
C ALA A 120 -19.22 -25.42 -0.43
N TRP A 121 -18.43 -25.04 -1.45
CA TRP A 121 -18.87 -24.14 -2.51
C TRP A 121 -20.10 -24.70 -3.26
N GLY A 122 -21.14 -23.88 -3.37
CA GLY A 122 -22.41 -24.25 -4.02
C GLY A 122 -23.30 -25.19 -3.20
N LYS A 123 -22.93 -25.54 -1.97
CA LYS A 123 -23.75 -26.37 -1.07
C LYS A 123 -24.54 -25.51 -0.08
N PRO A 124 -25.65 -26.03 0.50
CA PRO A 124 -26.45 -25.28 1.48
C PRO A 124 -25.66 -24.79 2.70
N ASN A 125 -24.59 -25.50 3.09
CA ASN A 125 -23.76 -25.17 4.24
C ASN A 125 -22.59 -24.21 3.93
N TYR A 126 -22.50 -23.64 2.72
CA TYR A 126 -21.39 -22.78 2.29
C TYR A 126 -21.11 -21.64 3.29
N TRP A 127 -22.14 -20.86 3.65
CA TRP A 127 -21.98 -19.69 4.51
C TRP A 127 -21.59 -20.06 5.94
N THR A 128 -22.11 -21.18 6.46
CA THR A 128 -21.72 -21.71 7.77
C THR A 128 -20.26 -22.12 7.76
N ALA A 129 -19.83 -22.90 6.75
CA ALA A 129 -18.44 -23.33 6.61
C ALA A 129 -17.49 -22.12 6.45
N MET A 130 -17.87 -21.12 5.66
CA MET A 130 -17.11 -19.89 5.50
C MET A 130 -16.93 -19.16 6.84
N LYS A 131 -18.02 -18.97 7.60
CA LYS A 131 -18.00 -18.31 8.91
C LYS A 131 -17.12 -19.05 9.91
N ASP A 132 -17.29 -20.37 10.02
CA ASP A 132 -16.56 -21.20 10.97
C ASP A 132 -15.05 -21.20 10.69
N ILE A 133 -14.67 -21.20 9.41
CA ILE A 133 -13.27 -21.09 9.00
C ILE A 133 -12.73 -19.70 9.32
N TYR A 134 -13.42 -18.64 8.89
CA TYR A 134 -12.97 -17.25 9.13
C TYR A 134 -12.76 -16.93 10.62
N GLN A 135 -13.55 -17.52 11.53
CA GLN A 135 -13.38 -17.36 12.97
C GLN A 135 -12.10 -18.02 13.52
N LYS A 136 -11.54 -19.00 12.80
CA LYS A 136 -10.35 -19.77 13.20
C LYS A 136 -9.08 -19.32 12.48
N VAL A 137 -9.21 -18.67 11.33
CA VAL A 137 -8.06 -18.17 10.57
C VAL A 137 -7.29 -17.16 11.42
N THR A 138 -6.00 -17.40 11.61
CA THR A 138 -5.11 -16.38 12.18
C THR A 138 -4.89 -15.28 11.12
N PRO A 139 -5.20 -14.00 11.41
CA PRO A 139 -5.01 -12.93 10.45
C PRO A 139 -3.55 -12.85 9.99
N VAL A 140 -3.33 -12.86 8.68
CA VAL A 140 -1.99 -12.78 8.09
C VAL A 140 -2.06 -12.08 6.73
N ALA A 141 -1.12 -11.17 6.47
CA ALA A 141 -1.00 -10.52 5.17
C ALA A 141 -0.47 -11.50 4.12
N ILE A 142 -0.87 -11.31 2.87
CA ILE A 142 -0.43 -12.16 1.76
C ILE A 142 1.09 -12.09 1.54
N ASP A 143 1.69 -10.94 1.81
CA ASP A 143 3.13 -10.72 1.75
C ASP A 143 3.86 -11.73 2.65
N VAL A 144 3.43 -11.84 3.90
CA VAL A 144 4.00 -12.75 4.91
C VAL A 144 3.59 -14.21 4.68
N ALA A 145 2.35 -14.45 4.28
CA ALA A 145 1.83 -15.81 4.08
C ALA A 145 2.43 -16.49 2.83
N VAL A 146 2.73 -15.71 1.78
CA VAL A 146 3.10 -16.25 0.46
C VAL A 146 4.33 -15.54 -0.11
N SER A 147 4.28 -14.23 -0.34
CA SER A 147 5.27 -13.54 -1.17
C SER A 147 6.70 -13.62 -0.63
N GLU A 148 6.90 -13.37 0.66
CA GLU A 148 8.22 -13.41 1.33
C GLU A 148 8.82 -14.82 1.36
N LYS A 149 7.98 -15.85 1.33
CA LYS A 149 8.37 -17.27 1.47
C LYS A 149 8.48 -18.00 0.13
N SER A 150 7.90 -17.45 -0.93
CA SER A 150 7.83 -18.09 -2.24
C SER A 150 9.14 -17.93 -3.01
N ASN A 151 9.68 -19.06 -3.48
CA ASN A 151 10.79 -19.07 -4.44
C ASN A 151 10.32 -18.87 -5.90
N ASN A 152 9.01 -18.72 -6.12
CA ASN A 152 8.37 -18.54 -7.43
C ASN A 152 7.78 -17.13 -7.59
N LEU A 153 8.47 -16.13 -7.03
CA LEU A 153 8.11 -14.72 -7.11
C LEU A 153 9.03 -13.98 -8.09
N LEU A 154 8.42 -13.32 -9.08
CA LEU A 154 9.11 -12.46 -10.02
C LEU A 154 8.68 -11.00 -9.86
N LEU A 155 9.60 -10.10 -10.15
CA LEU A 155 9.38 -8.67 -10.14
C LEU A 155 9.21 -8.14 -11.56
N VAL A 156 8.14 -7.38 -11.75
CA VAL A 156 7.92 -6.56 -12.95
C VAL A 156 8.07 -5.10 -12.56
N PRO A 157 9.14 -4.41 -13.00
CA PRO A 157 9.26 -2.97 -12.82
C PRO A 157 8.19 -2.23 -13.63
N VAL A 158 7.49 -1.29 -13.00
CA VAL A 158 6.41 -0.49 -13.60
C VAL A 158 6.71 1.01 -13.52
N LYS A 159 5.99 1.81 -14.29
CA LYS A 159 6.26 3.26 -14.43
C LYS A 159 5.04 4.17 -14.27
N PHE A 160 3.87 3.62 -13.93
CA PHE A 160 2.70 4.45 -13.67
C PHE A 160 2.88 5.29 -12.40
N ASN A 161 2.26 6.47 -12.38
CA ASN A 161 2.21 7.32 -11.19
C ASN A 161 1.37 6.62 -10.13
N TRP A 162 2.01 6.23 -9.05
CA TRP A 162 1.42 5.52 -7.93
C TRP A 162 1.69 6.27 -6.64
N GLN A 163 0.70 6.31 -5.77
CA GLN A 163 0.87 6.78 -4.43
C GLN A 163 0.02 5.96 -3.46
N ASP A 164 0.67 5.44 -2.42
CA ASP A 164 0.00 4.90 -1.24
C ASP A 164 -0.55 6.06 -0.42
N VAL A 165 -1.88 6.17 -0.32
CA VAL A 165 -2.55 7.20 0.47
C VAL A 165 -2.67 6.71 1.92
N GLY A 166 -1.52 6.48 2.55
CA GLY A 166 -1.43 5.94 3.91
C GLY A 166 -1.38 6.99 5.03
N ASP A 167 -1.13 8.26 4.70
CA ASP A 167 -1.10 9.35 5.67
C ASP A 167 -1.49 10.72 5.10
N TRP A 168 -1.54 11.72 5.99
CA TRP A 168 -1.92 13.08 5.63
C TRP A 168 -0.87 13.82 4.79
N GLN A 169 0.42 13.45 4.89
CA GLN A 169 1.44 13.97 3.98
C GLN A 169 1.18 13.51 2.55
N ALA A 170 0.75 12.25 2.35
CA ALA A 170 0.36 11.73 1.05
C ALA A 170 -0.83 12.52 0.46
N VAL A 171 -1.83 12.86 1.29
CA VAL A 171 -2.93 13.74 0.87
C VAL A 171 -2.40 15.12 0.43
N TRP A 172 -1.48 15.72 1.19
CA TRP A 172 -0.88 17.00 0.81
C TRP A 172 -0.10 16.94 -0.52
N ASN A 173 0.62 15.83 -0.77
CA ASN A 173 1.36 15.64 -2.01
C ASN A 173 0.44 15.62 -3.24
N THR A 174 -0.71 14.96 -3.14
CA THR A 174 -1.63 14.68 -4.28
C THR A 174 -2.61 15.81 -4.60
N LYS A 175 -2.84 16.72 -3.67
CA LYS A 175 -3.86 17.77 -3.82
C LYS A 175 -3.26 19.03 -4.40
N GLU A 176 -4.15 19.81 -5.02
CA GLU A 176 -3.85 21.13 -5.56
C GLU A 176 -3.36 22.04 -4.43
N LYS A 177 -2.32 22.82 -4.74
CA LYS A 177 -1.63 23.68 -3.80
C LYS A 177 -1.85 25.13 -4.19
N ASP A 178 -1.99 26.00 -3.19
CA ASP A 178 -1.98 27.45 -3.39
C ASP A 178 -0.56 27.98 -3.65
N SER A 179 -0.43 29.31 -3.81
CA SER A 179 0.86 30.00 -4.02
C SER A 179 1.87 29.85 -2.88
N GLN A 180 1.43 29.45 -1.68
CA GLN A 180 2.26 29.20 -0.50
C GLN A 180 2.45 27.69 -0.23
N ASN A 181 2.11 26.84 -1.20
CA ASN A 181 2.15 25.38 -1.10
C ASN A 181 1.23 24.80 -0.02
N ASN A 182 0.15 25.50 0.34
CA ASN A 182 -0.87 24.97 1.23
C ASN A 182 -1.92 24.18 0.45
N VAL A 183 -2.51 23.20 1.13
CA VAL A 183 -3.63 22.40 0.64
C VAL A 183 -4.84 22.67 1.53
N LEU A 184 -5.92 23.18 0.93
CA LEU A 184 -7.22 23.30 1.59
C LEU A 184 -8.17 22.23 1.04
N ILE A 185 -8.57 21.29 1.88
CA ILE A 185 -9.53 20.25 1.51
C ILE A 185 -10.96 20.75 1.78
N ASN A 186 -11.91 20.52 0.88
CA ASN A 186 -13.32 20.89 1.08
C ASN A 186 -13.52 22.38 1.46
N PRO A 187 -13.03 23.35 0.65
CA PRO A 187 -13.06 24.78 0.98
C PRO A 187 -14.45 25.35 1.29
N HIS A 188 -15.52 24.68 0.86
CA HIS A 188 -16.90 25.13 1.04
C HIS A 188 -17.52 24.78 2.40
N LYS A 189 -16.90 23.91 3.21
CA LYS A 189 -17.49 23.49 4.50
C LYS A 189 -17.37 24.57 5.58
N THR A 190 -16.20 25.16 5.72
CA THR A 190 -15.90 26.13 6.77
C THR A 190 -14.71 26.97 6.30
N PRO A 191 -14.72 28.30 6.53
CA PRO A 191 -13.61 29.15 6.11
C PRO A 191 -12.31 28.77 6.83
N TRP A 192 -11.20 28.91 6.10
CA TRP A 192 -9.86 28.92 6.66
C TRP A 192 -9.29 30.34 6.49
N LEU A 193 -8.87 30.95 7.60
CA LEU A 193 -8.19 32.24 7.60
C LEU A 193 -6.69 32.03 7.75
N ASN A 194 -5.93 32.50 6.78
CA ASN A 194 -4.47 32.31 6.75
C ASN A 194 -3.75 33.66 6.76
N ILE A 195 -2.75 33.80 7.64
CA ILE A 195 -1.74 34.85 7.60
C ILE A 195 -0.37 34.15 7.59
N ASP A 196 0.39 34.29 6.51
CA ASP A 196 1.78 33.82 6.39
C ASP A 196 2.05 32.35 6.73
N SER A 197 1.05 31.46 6.65
CA SER A 197 1.26 30.03 6.80
C SER A 197 1.56 29.37 5.46
N LYS A 198 2.51 28.43 5.43
CA LYS A 198 3.03 27.80 4.20
C LYS A 198 3.26 26.31 4.37
N ASN A 199 3.21 25.57 3.27
CA ASN A 199 3.42 24.12 3.25
C ASN A 199 2.45 23.32 4.15
N CYS A 200 1.27 23.86 4.48
CA CYS A 200 0.30 23.25 5.40
C CYS A 200 -0.80 22.44 4.67
N LEU A 201 -1.43 21.51 5.39
CA LEU A 201 -2.70 20.89 4.96
C LEU A 201 -3.79 21.24 5.95
N ILE A 202 -4.90 21.78 5.47
CA ILE A 202 -6.05 22.16 6.27
C ILE A 202 -7.26 21.37 5.78
N TYR A 203 -7.85 20.59 6.68
CA TYR A 203 -9.10 19.87 6.46
C TYR A 203 -10.14 20.41 7.46
N PRO A 204 -10.90 21.46 7.09
CA PRO A 204 -11.99 21.98 7.90
C PRO A 204 -13.22 21.06 7.82
N ASN A 205 -14.01 21.02 8.90
CA ASN A 205 -15.30 20.33 8.91
C ASN A 205 -16.40 21.19 9.55
N LYS A 206 -16.29 21.50 10.84
CA LYS A 206 -17.27 22.31 11.59
C LYS A 206 -16.66 23.58 12.17
N LYS A 207 -15.37 23.57 12.49
CA LYS A 207 -14.68 24.69 13.14
C LYS A 207 -14.13 25.66 12.10
N LEU A 208 -14.17 26.96 12.43
CA LEU A 208 -13.30 27.94 11.81
C LEU A 208 -11.84 27.57 12.14
N ILE A 209 -10.99 27.48 11.13
CA ILE A 209 -9.55 27.30 11.32
C ILE A 209 -8.86 28.62 10.98
N ALA A 210 -8.02 29.13 11.87
CA ALA A 210 -7.19 30.31 11.63
C ALA A 210 -5.72 29.96 11.91
N THR A 211 -4.82 30.32 11.00
CA THR A 211 -3.39 30.03 11.11
C THR A 211 -2.57 31.29 10.88
N ILE A 212 -1.54 31.49 11.71
CA ILE A 212 -0.61 32.62 11.62
C ILE A 212 0.82 32.08 11.66
N GLY A 213 1.59 32.29 10.60
CA GLY A 213 3.02 31.96 10.55
C GLY A 213 3.36 30.48 10.68
N LEU A 214 2.40 29.56 10.45
CA LEU A 214 2.65 28.13 10.58
C LEU A 214 3.34 27.58 9.34
N GLU A 215 4.30 26.69 9.53
CA GLU A 215 4.98 26.01 8.43
C GLU A 215 4.96 24.50 8.64
N ASN A 216 4.66 23.75 7.57
CA ASN A 216 4.67 22.29 7.56
C ASN A 216 3.74 21.66 8.60
N ILE A 217 2.55 22.23 8.81
CA ILE A 217 1.54 21.70 9.76
C ILE A 217 0.35 21.09 9.01
N ILE A 218 -0.17 20.00 9.55
CA ILE A 218 -1.45 19.40 9.18
C ILE A 218 -2.46 19.74 10.28
N ILE A 219 -3.61 20.28 9.89
CA ILE A 219 -4.76 20.51 10.76
C ILE A 219 -5.96 19.79 10.16
N VAL A 220 -6.52 18.82 10.90
CA VAL A 220 -7.72 18.08 10.49
C VAL A 220 -8.78 18.20 11.57
N ASP A 221 -9.85 18.91 11.23
CA ASP A 221 -11.08 18.96 12.00
C ASP A 221 -12.04 17.90 11.44
N SER A 222 -12.43 16.92 12.25
CA SER A 222 -13.39 15.86 11.90
C SER A 222 -14.55 15.82 12.89
N SER A 223 -15.51 14.91 12.72
CA SER A 223 -16.55 14.66 13.72
C SER A 223 -16.00 14.07 15.01
N GLU A 224 -14.93 13.29 14.90
CA GLU A 224 -14.34 12.51 15.99
C GLU A 224 -13.30 13.31 16.79
N GLY A 225 -12.74 14.37 16.21
CA GLY A 225 -11.75 15.18 16.91
C GLY A 225 -10.97 16.16 16.04
N LEU A 226 -9.96 16.78 16.65
CA LEU A 226 -9.02 17.69 16.01
C LEU A 226 -7.62 17.07 16.05
N LEU A 227 -7.01 16.88 14.89
CA LEU A 227 -5.60 16.52 14.76
C LEU A 227 -4.80 17.76 14.36
N VAL A 228 -3.72 18.02 15.10
CA VAL A 228 -2.67 18.96 14.70
C VAL A 228 -1.33 18.25 14.81
N CYS A 229 -0.57 18.22 13.71
CA CYS A 229 0.75 17.59 13.71
C CYS A 229 1.66 18.21 12.66
N GLU A 230 2.98 18.03 12.83
CA GLU A 230 3.93 18.30 11.77
C GLU A 230 3.68 17.34 10.59
N LYS A 231 3.74 17.90 9.37
CA LYS A 231 3.50 17.18 8.13
C LYS A 231 4.37 15.94 7.98
N ASN A 232 5.66 16.05 8.30
CA ASN A 232 6.62 14.95 8.18
C ASN A 232 6.45 13.88 9.28
N GLN A 233 5.55 14.08 10.23
CA GLN A 233 5.25 13.14 11.31
C GLN A 233 3.86 12.51 11.18
N SER A 234 3.14 12.74 10.06
CA SER A 234 1.77 12.25 9.85
C SER A 234 1.61 10.73 9.98
N GLN A 235 2.66 9.95 9.67
CA GLN A 235 2.66 8.50 9.87
C GLN A 235 2.41 8.10 11.34
N LYS A 236 2.79 8.94 12.32
CA LYS A 236 2.60 8.66 13.75
C LYS A 236 1.14 8.78 14.21
N VAL A 237 0.23 9.25 13.37
CA VAL A 237 -1.21 9.33 13.69
C VAL A 237 -1.77 7.95 14.03
N LYS A 238 -1.29 6.88 13.39
CA LYS A 238 -1.66 5.50 13.75
C LYS A 238 -1.39 5.18 15.22
N ASN A 239 -0.26 5.63 15.76
CA ASN A 239 0.09 5.42 17.17
C ASN A 239 -0.85 6.17 18.12
N LEU A 240 -1.48 7.26 17.66
CA LEU A 240 -2.50 7.97 18.45
C LEU A 240 -3.82 7.19 18.45
N VAL A 241 -4.24 6.65 17.31
CA VAL A 241 -5.43 5.79 17.22
C VAL A 241 -5.30 4.58 18.16
N GLU A 242 -4.16 3.88 18.10
CA GLU A 242 -3.88 2.74 18.99
C GLU A 242 -3.88 3.11 20.49
N LYS A 243 -3.54 4.37 20.82
CA LYS A 243 -3.58 4.85 22.21
C LYS A 243 -5.01 5.16 22.69
N ILE A 244 -5.90 5.57 21.78
CA ILE A 244 -7.31 5.82 22.10
C ILE A 244 -8.00 4.49 22.35
N GLU A 245 -7.83 3.52 21.46
CA GLU A 245 -8.42 2.17 21.57
C GLU A 245 -7.99 1.39 22.83
N ARG A 246 -6.86 1.75 23.46
CA ARG A 246 -6.39 1.14 24.73
C ARG A 246 -6.90 1.84 25.98
N LYS A 247 -7.42 3.06 25.84
CA LYS A 247 -7.93 3.87 26.96
C LYS A 247 -9.44 3.73 27.17
N ASP A 248 -10.14 3.23 26.17
CA ASP A 248 -11.53 2.78 26.22
C ASP A 248 -11.61 1.28 26.52
#